data_AF-A0A9X9PXU7-F1
#
_entry.id   AF-A0A9X9PXU7-F1
#
_cell.length_a   1.000
_cell.length_b   1.000
_cell.length_c   1.000
_cell.angle_alpha   90.00
_cell.angle_beta   90.00
_cell.angle_gamma   90.00
#
_symmetry.space_group_name_H-M   'P 1'
#
loop_
_entity.id
_entity.type
_entity.pdbx_description
1 polymer ?
#
loop_
_entity_poly.entity_id
_entity_poly.type
_entity_poly.pdbx_seq_one_letter_code
_entity_poly.pdbx_strand_id
1 'polypeptide(L)' 'RRSKLDHYAIIKFPLTTESATKKREDNNTLVFIVDVKTNKHQTKQTVRKFYGIDVAKVSTLIRPEGEKKVYV' A
#
# COMPACT_ATOMS: atom_id res chain seq x y z
N ARG A 1 18.56 9.46 -16.10
CA ARG A 1 18.65 9.12 -14.65
C ARG A 1 17.48 8.20 -14.32
N ARG A 2 17.71 6.90 -14.07
CA ARG A 2 16.62 5.94 -13.75
C ARG A 2 16.21 6.14 -12.28
N SER A 3 14.94 6.42 -12.01
CA SER A 3 14.47 6.48 -10.62
C SER A 3 14.56 5.08 -10.01
N LYS A 4 15.29 4.94 -8.90
CA LYS A 4 15.59 3.63 -8.28
C LYS A 4 14.36 2.89 -7.72
N LEU A 5 13.20 3.55 -7.67
CA LEU A 5 11.90 2.99 -7.29
C LEU A 5 10.99 2.95 -8.52
N ASP A 6 11.04 1.84 -9.26
CA ASP A 6 10.05 1.55 -10.30
C ASP A 6 8.70 1.23 -9.65
N HIS A 7 7.59 1.40 -10.36
CA HIS A 7 6.24 1.22 -9.78
C HIS A 7 6.00 -0.20 -9.24
N TYR A 8 6.68 -1.19 -9.81
CA TYR A 8 6.68 -2.57 -9.34
C TYR A 8 7.47 -2.79 -8.05
N ALA A 9 8.42 -1.90 -7.72
CA ALA A 9 9.16 -1.94 -6.47
C ALA A 9 8.39 -1.31 -5.30
N ILE A 10 7.28 -0.61 -5.58
CA ILE A 10 6.53 0.15 -4.57
C ILE A 10 5.61 -0.77 -3.77
N ILE A 11 4.75 -1.55 -4.43
CA ILE A 11 3.84 -2.50 -3.76
C ILE A 11 4.47 -3.88 -3.80
N LYS A 12 4.72 -4.49 -2.63
CA LYS A 12 5.30 -5.83 -2.53
C LYS A 12 4.20 -6.90 -2.62
N PHE A 13 3.24 -6.87 -1.72
CA PHE A 13 2.11 -7.81 -1.69
C PHE A 13 0.92 -7.24 -0.90
N PRO A 14 -0.32 -7.65 -1.21
CA PRO A 14 -1.48 -7.38 -0.37
C PRO A 14 -1.40 -8.17 0.94
N LEU A 15 -1.81 -7.57 2.05
CA LEU A 15 -1.87 -8.25 3.34
C LEU A 15 -3.24 -8.90 3.51
N THR A 16 -3.26 -10.23 3.63
CA THR A 16 -4.49 -11.04 3.71
C THR A 16 -4.73 -11.64 5.10
N THR A 17 -4.20 -11.01 6.15
CA THR A 17 -4.47 -11.45 7.53
C THR A 17 -5.95 -11.27 7.88
N GLU A 18 -6.52 -12.05 8.79
CA GLU A 18 -7.93 -11.94 9.19
C GLU A 18 -8.35 -10.51 9.55
N SER A 19 -7.51 -9.79 10.30
CA SER A 19 -7.73 -8.39 10.64
C SER A 19 -7.69 -7.42 9.45
N ALA A 20 -6.95 -7.77 8.40
CA ALA A 20 -6.88 -6.99 7.15
C ALA A 20 -8.08 -7.30 6.25
N THR A 21 -8.46 -8.58 6.13
CA THR A 21 -9.67 -9.01 5.43
C THR A 21 -10.92 -8.37 6.04
N LYS A 22 -11.01 -8.35 7.38
CA LYS A 22 -12.07 -7.67 8.10
C LYS A 22 -12.12 -6.17 7.79
N LYS A 23 -10.97 -5.47 7.74
CA LYS A 23 -10.92 -4.04 7.37
C LYS A 23 -11.34 -3.76 5.92
N ARG A 24 -11.06 -4.70 5.01
CA ARG A 24 -11.53 -4.61 3.62
C ARG A 24 -13.04 -4.68 3.54
N GLU A 25 -13.65 -5.56 4.32
CA GLU A 25 -15.10 -5.77 4.32
C GLU A 25 -15.84 -4.66 5.08
N ASP A 26 -15.38 -4.31 6.28
CA ASP A 26 -16.06 -3.34 7.16
C ASP A 26 -15.90 -1.88 6.68
N ASN A 27 -14.70 -1.52 6.19
CA ASN A 27 -14.31 -0.13 5.94
C ASN A 27 -13.88 0.14 4.49
N ASN A 28 -14.09 -0.82 3.58
CA ASN A 28 -13.61 -0.74 2.19
C ASN A 28 -12.12 -0.36 2.10
N THR A 29 -11.31 -0.82 3.05
CA THR A 29 -9.89 -0.45 3.16
C THR A 29 -9.01 -1.61 2.73
N LEU A 30 -8.20 -1.40 1.70
CA LEU A 30 -7.22 -2.38 1.24
C LEU A 30 -5.91 -2.22 2.01
N VAL A 31 -5.32 -3.35 2.41
CA VAL A 31 -4.07 -3.36 3.17
C VAL A 31 -2.96 -3.91 2.32
N PHE A 32 -1.87 -3.16 2.18
CA PHE A 32 -0.71 -3.53 1.39
C PHE A 32 0.57 -3.45 2.20
N ILE A 33 1.54 -4.27 1.84
CA ILE A 33 2.93 -4.12 2.25
C ILE A 33 3.70 -3.46 1.12
N VAL A 34 4.41 -2.39 1.45
CA VAL A 34 5.16 -1.55 0.50
C VAL A 34 6.61 -1.41 0.93
N ASP A 35 7.46 -0.92 0.02
CA ASP A 35 8.83 -0.55 0.38
C ASP A 35 8.88 0.60 1.38
N VAL A 36 9.80 0.50 2.37
CA VAL A 36 9.94 1.48 3.45
C VAL A 36 10.31 2.87 2.93
N LYS A 37 10.94 2.99 1.75
CA LYS A 37 11.30 4.28 1.16
C LYS A 37 10.14 4.95 0.41
N THR A 38 8.99 4.29 0.32
CA THR A 38 7.83 4.80 -0.43
C THR A 38 7.10 5.92 0.30
N ASN A 39 6.71 6.96 -0.45
CA ASN A 39 5.86 8.05 0.03
C ASN A 39 4.37 7.79 -0.23
N LYS A 40 3.48 8.39 0.58
CA LYS A 40 2.01 8.23 0.46
C LYS A 40 1.48 8.58 -0.94
N HIS A 41 2.01 9.64 -1.55
CA HIS A 41 1.63 10.07 -2.91
C HIS A 41 1.97 9.01 -3.96
N GLN A 42 3.14 8.37 -3.83
CA GLN A 42 3.59 7.31 -4.73
C GLN A 42 2.70 6.07 -4.58
N THR A 43 2.35 5.68 -3.35
CA THR A 43 1.43 4.56 -3.13
C THR A 43 0.06 4.84 -3.73
N LYS A 44 -0.49 6.05 -3.53
CA LYS A 44 -1.78 6.46 -4.10
C LYS A 44 -1.79 6.34 -5.63
N GLN A 45 -0.77 6.87 -6.30
CA GLN A 45 -0.65 6.81 -7.75
C GLN A 45 -0.47 5.36 -8.26
N THR A 46 0.34 4.58 -7.55
CA THR A 46 0.62 3.18 -7.90
C THR A 46 -0.64 2.33 -7.78
N VAL A 47 -1.35 2.40 -6.66
CA VAL A 47 -2.60 1.65 -6.45
C VAL A 47 -3.66 2.03 -7.48
N ARG A 48 -3.82 3.34 -7.77
CA ARG A 48 -4.74 3.82 -8.81
C ARG A 48 -4.41 3.25 -10.18
N LYS A 49 -3.12 3.15 -10.53
CA LYS A 49 -2.67 2.63 -11.82
C LYS A 49 -2.81 1.11 -11.93
N PHE A 50 -2.46 0.36 -10.88
CA PHE A 50 -2.48 -1.11 -10.89
C PHE A 50 -3.89 -1.68 -10.78
N TYR A 51 -4.73 -1.09 -9.92
CA TYR A 51 -6.06 -1.62 -9.63
C TYR A 51 -7.18 -0.82 -10.30
N GLY A 52 -6.88 0.33 -10.92
CA GLY A 52 -7.90 1.15 -11.59
C GLY A 52 -8.90 1.82 -10.64
N ILE A 53 -8.59 1.88 -9.34
CA ILE A 53 -9.49 2.41 -8.30
C ILE A 53 -9.12 3.84 -7.88
N ASP A 54 -10.13 4.63 -7.55
CA ASP A 54 -9.91 5.93 -6.93
C ASP A 54 -9.69 5.80 -5.42
N VAL A 55 -8.60 6.41 -4.95
CA VAL A 55 -8.16 6.32 -3.55
C VAL A 55 -8.53 7.60 -2.81
N ALA A 56 -9.31 7.47 -1.74
CA ALA A 56 -9.67 8.61 -0.89
C ALA A 56 -8.47 9.05 -0.04
N LYS A 57 -7.97 8.16 0.81
CA LYS A 57 -6.95 8.45 1.81
C LYS A 57 -5.95 7.31 1.90
N VAL A 58 -4.68 7.64 2.16
CA VAL A 58 -3.63 6.64 2.41
C VAL A 58 -3.06 6.85 3.80
N SER A 59 -3.07 5.78 4.61
CA SER A 59 -2.48 5.77 5.95
C SER A 59 -1.38 4.73 6.02
N THR A 60 -0.23 5.06 6.60
CA THR A 60 0.98 4.22 6.59
C THR A 60 1.50 4.01 8.00
N LEU A 61 1.99 2.81 8.32
CA LEU A 61 2.81 2.54 9.50
C LEU A 61 4.03 1.70 9.12
N ILE A 62 5.06 1.76 9.95
CA ILE A 62 6.20 0.84 9.88
C ILE A 62 5.97 -0.24 10.94
N ARG A 63 5.98 -1.51 10.52
CA ARG A 63 5.93 -2.65 11.43
C ARG A 63 7.28 -2.82 12.13
N PRO A 64 7.31 -3.41 13.33
CA PRO A 64 8.56 -3.74 14.02
C PRO A 64 9.44 -4.71 13.19
N GLU A 65 8.85 -5.48 12.29
CA GLU A 65 9.55 -6.36 11.33
C GLU A 65 10.33 -5.59 10.23
N GLY A 66 10.28 -4.26 10.21
CA GLY A 66 10.96 -3.44 9.21
C GLY A 66 10.20 -3.27 7.89
N GLU A 67 8.92 -3.67 7.84
CA GLU A 67 8.08 -3.52 6.66
C GLU A 67 7.07 -2.38 6.80
N LYS A 68 6.85 -1.62 5.73
CA LYS A 68 5.85 -0.56 5.73
C LYS A 68 4.48 -1.14 5.35
N LYS A 69 3.53 -1.07 6.28
CA LYS A 69 2.12 -1.44 6.05
C LYS A 69 1.34 -0.19 5.67
N VAL A 70 0.49 -0.31 4.66
CA VAL A 70 -0.33 0.79 4.13
C VAL A 70 -1.79 0.38 4.11
N TYR A 71 -2.63 1.28 4.57
CA TYR A 71 -4.08 1.25 4.45
C TYR A 71 -4.48 2.23 3.34
N VAL A 72 -5.23 1.74 2.37
CA VAL A 72 -5.68 2.47 1.19
C VAL A 72 -7.20 2.43 1.11
#